data_AF-A0A2H9NQ18-F1
#
_entry.id   AF-A0A2H9NQ18-F1
#
_cell.length_a   1.000
_cell.length_b   1.000
_cell.length_c   1.000
_cell.angle_alpha   90.00
_cell.angle_beta   90.00
_cell.angle_gamma   90.00
#
_symmetry.space_group_name_H-M   'P 1'
#
loop_
_entity.id
_entity.type
_entity.pdbx_description
1 polymer ?
#
loop_
_entity_poly.entity_id
_entity_poly.type
_entity_poly.pdbx_seq_one_letter_code
_entity_poly.pdbx_strand_id
1 'polypeptide(L)'
;RALMLLDAIARRASYLAFLAEYPQALPRLIRILAASAWAGDYLAQHPMLLDEVLDTRELYVAPDWPALDAQLAAQLESLRGDTEREMDVLRQFQQAQTFHLLAMDLQGVLPLEKLSDHLSDLADLVLRHVLRLCWDKLRQKHREQPRFAIIAYGKLGGRELGYASDLDLVFLYDDEQTDAGQIYARLAQRINTILSSHTVAGRLYETDLRLRPNGDSGLLVSSLEAFAAYQRENAWVWEHQALTRARFCAGDAVVGARFEQIRTAILCLPRDMQRLRREVIEMRRKMHDGHPNHSALFDIKHDRGGMVDIEFMVQFLVLAHAPEYPQLTNNYGNLWLLQTASELGLIDAQSSKSVHAIYRELRRLQHQLRLNNQTPCRIDPGQVDTVAVTRLWQELLGE
;
A
#
# COMPACT_ATOMS: atom_id res chain seq x y z
N ARG A 1 13.23 24.56 4.77
CA ARG A 1 13.24 23.21 5.37
C ARG A 1 13.79 23.25 6.81
N ALA A 2 15.09 23.44 7.05
CA ALA A 2 15.62 23.49 8.43
C ALA A 2 14.98 24.55 9.33
N LEU A 3 14.76 25.77 8.81
CA LEU A 3 14.05 26.83 9.56
C LEU A 3 12.59 26.45 9.88
N MET A 4 11.91 25.70 9.02
CA MET A 4 10.53 25.24 9.28
C MET A 4 10.50 24.22 10.42
N LEU A 5 11.45 23.28 10.44
CA LEU A 5 11.59 22.35 11.55
C LEU A 5 11.89 23.10 12.85
N LEU A 6 12.82 24.06 12.83
CA LEU A 6 13.15 24.88 13.99
C LEU A 6 11.93 25.65 14.49
N ASP A 7 11.14 26.27 13.60
CA ASP A 7 9.91 26.97 13.98
C ASP A 7 8.87 26.02 14.61
N ALA A 8 8.71 24.81 14.06
CA ALA A 8 7.82 23.79 14.60
C ALA A 8 8.21 23.33 16.02
N ILE A 9 9.51 23.30 16.33
CA ILE A 9 10.02 22.88 17.65
C ILE A 9 10.39 24.04 18.58
N ALA A 10 10.38 25.30 18.12
CA ALA A 10 10.91 26.45 18.85
C ALA A 10 10.24 26.67 20.21
N ARG A 11 8.95 26.32 20.33
CA ARG A 11 8.18 26.43 21.58
C ARG A 11 8.40 25.27 22.54
N ARG A 12 9.19 24.27 22.16
CA ARG A 12 9.44 23.03 22.91
C ARG A 12 10.90 22.99 23.34
N ALA A 13 11.19 23.58 24.50
CA ALA A 13 12.55 23.75 25.02
C ALA A 13 13.35 22.44 25.07
N SER A 14 12.71 21.29 25.29
CA SER A 14 13.35 19.97 25.29
C SER A 14 14.01 19.62 23.96
N TYR A 15 13.36 19.88 22.82
CA TYR A 15 13.94 19.58 21.50
C TYR A 15 15.07 20.55 21.14
N LEU A 16 14.99 21.81 21.57
CA LEU A 16 16.10 22.77 21.39
C LEU A 16 17.30 22.39 22.26
N ALA A 17 17.06 22.01 23.52
CA ALA A 17 18.10 21.52 24.42
C ALA A 17 18.77 20.26 23.85
N PHE A 18 17.97 19.32 23.36
CA PHE A 18 18.46 18.12 22.68
C PHE A 18 19.41 18.45 21.51
N LEU A 19 19.05 19.39 20.63
CA LEU A 19 19.92 19.77 19.50
C LEU A 19 21.21 20.45 19.97
N ALA A 20 21.19 21.14 21.12
CA ALA A 20 22.36 21.75 21.73
C ALA A 20 23.26 20.73 22.45
N GLU A 21 22.67 19.73 23.12
CA GLU A 21 23.36 18.67 23.85
C GLU A 21 24.00 17.63 22.92
N TYR A 22 23.39 17.37 21.77
CA TYR A 22 23.84 16.38 20.78
C TYR A 22 24.22 17.02 19.44
N PRO A 23 25.25 17.88 19.38
CA PRO A 23 25.64 18.59 18.16
C PRO A 23 26.04 17.64 17.01
N GLN A 24 26.46 16.40 17.33
CA GLN A 24 26.75 15.35 16.35
C GLN A 24 25.53 14.86 15.55
N ALA A 25 24.30 15.11 16.03
CA ALA A 25 23.07 14.80 15.32
C ALA A 25 22.73 15.85 14.25
N LEU A 26 23.17 17.10 14.43
CA LEU A 26 22.87 18.21 13.53
C LEU A 26 23.31 17.96 12.07
N PRO A 27 24.56 17.51 11.78
CA PRO A 27 24.94 17.22 10.39
C PRO A 27 24.12 16.12 9.72
N ARG A 28 23.55 15.20 10.49
CA ARG A 28 22.67 14.14 9.98
C ARG A 28 21.28 14.69 9.69
N LEU A 29 20.73 15.41 10.66
CA LEU A 29 19.45 16.11 10.51
C LEU A 29 19.46 17.03 9.28
N ILE A 30 20.51 17.85 9.13
CA ILE A 30 20.65 18.74 7.97
C ILE A 30 20.75 17.96 6.66
N ARG A 31 21.45 16.82 6.61
CA ARG A 31 21.52 15.95 5.42
C ARG A 31 20.15 15.40 5.04
N ILE A 32 19.38 14.89 6.01
CA ILE A 32 18.02 14.38 5.78
C ILE A 32 17.11 15.50 5.23
N LEU A 33 17.12 16.67 5.87
CA LEU A 33 16.32 17.83 5.48
C LEU A 33 16.73 18.39 4.11
N ALA A 34 18.02 18.34 3.76
CA ALA A 34 18.51 18.75 2.46
C ALA A 34 18.06 17.78 1.36
N ALA A 35 18.05 16.48 1.64
CA ALA A 35 17.72 15.43 0.68
C ALA A 35 16.22 15.38 0.33
N SER A 36 15.32 15.70 1.26
CA SER A 36 13.88 15.55 1.06
C SER A 36 13.06 16.66 1.72
N ALA A 37 12.12 17.25 0.96
CA ALA A 37 11.12 18.16 1.52
C ALA A 37 10.15 17.40 2.41
N TRP A 38 9.72 16.22 1.95
CA TRP A 38 8.82 15.34 2.66
C TRP A 38 9.38 14.96 4.04
N ALA A 39 10.66 14.60 4.14
CA ALA A 39 11.32 14.31 5.41
C ALA A 39 11.29 15.50 6.38
N GLY A 40 11.42 16.72 5.86
CA GLY A 40 11.32 17.93 6.67
C GLY A 40 9.93 18.18 7.22
N ASP A 41 8.90 17.99 6.40
CA ASP A 41 7.51 18.11 6.84
C ASP A 41 7.16 17.00 7.84
N TYR A 42 7.65 15.78 7.59
CA TYR A 42 7.45 14.63 8.46
C TYR A 42 8.06 14.84 9.85
N LEU A 43 9.30 15.31 9.94
CA LEU A 43 9.95 15.64 11.21
C LEU A 43 9.29 16.84 11.91
N ALA A 44 8.79 17.82 11.16
CA ALA A 44 8.05 18.94 11.74
C ALA A 44 6.71 18.52 12.34
N GLN A 45 6.03 17.56 11.71
CA GLN A 45 4.78 16.96 12.21
C GLN A 45 5.03 16.02 13.40
N HIS A 46 6.17 15.32 13.42
CA HIS A 46 6.53 14.34 14.44
C HIS A 46 7.90 14.64 15.10
N PRO A 47 8.03 15.73 15.89
CA PRO A 47 9.33 16.11 16.47
C PRO A 47 9.96 15.09 17.41
N MET A 48 9.19 14.13 17.94
CA MET A 48 9.72 13.03 18.76
C MET A 48 10.72 12.14 18.00
N LEU A 49 10.63 12.12 16.67
CA LEU A 49 11.57 11.40 15.81
C LEU A 49 12.97 12.01 15.80
N LEU A 50 13.18 13.18 16.43
CA LEU A 50 14.53 13.71 16.62
C LEU A 50 15.40 12.76 17.43
N ASP A 51 14.82 12.02 18.39
CA ASP A 51 15.54 11.02 19.19
C ASP A 51 16.11 9.91 18.29
N GLU A 52 15.37 9.50 17.25
CA GLU A 52 15.80 8.51 16.25
C GLU A 52 17.03 8.97 15.44
N VAL A 53 17.28 10.29 15.37
CA VAL A 53 18.45 10.82 14.67
C VAL A 53 19.74 10.57 15.46
N LEU A 54 19.67 10.32 16.78
CA LEU A 54 20.85 10.08 17.61
C LEU A 54 21.54 8.76 17.29
N ASP A 55 20.77 7.68 17.16
CA ASP A 55 21.31 6.34 17.05
C ASP A 55 21.66 5.97 15.60
N THR A 56 22.91 6.23 15.22
CA THR A 56 23.41 5.86 13.89
C THR A 56 23.44 4.36 13.63
N ARG A 57 23.48 3.53 14.69
CA ARG A 57 23.63 2.09 14.54
C ARG A 57 22.31 1.45 14.18
N GLU A 58 21.20 2.00 14.65
CA GLU A 58 19.86 1.51 14.35
C GLU A 58 19.28 2.15 13.08
N LEU A 59 19.61 3.42 12.81
CA LEU A 59 18.99 4.20 11.72
C LEU A 59 19.20 3.63 10.29
N TYR A 60 20.27 2.86 10.06
CA TYR A 60 20.63 2.33 8.74
C TYR A 60 20.64 0.81 8.67
N VAL A 61 19.95 0.14 9.59
CA VAL A 61 19.83 -1.30 9.63
C VAL A 61 18.43 -1.71 9.17
N ALA A 62 18.37 -2.71 8.28
CA ALA A 62 17.09 -3.24 7.84
C ALA A 62 16.31 -3.79 9.05
N PRO A 63 14.98 -3.55 9.11
CA PRO A 63 14.19 -3.89 10.28
C PRO A 63 14.11 -5.42 10.49
N ASP A 64 14.34 -5.85 11.73
CA ASP A 64 13.97 -7.19 12.19
C ASP A 64 12.49 -7.17 12.56
N TRP A 65 11.63 -7.45 11.55
CA TRP A 65 10.18 -7.42 11.75
C TRP A 65 9.67 -8.33 12.87
N PRO A 66 10.13 -9.59 13.01
CA PRO A 66 9.78 -10.41 14.17
C PRO A 66 10.13 -9.78 15.52
N ALA A 67 11.32 -9.18 15.66
CA ALA A 67 11.71 -8.53 16.91
C ALA A 67 10.86 -7.29 17.21
N LEU A 68 10.63 -6.45 16.19
CA LEU A 68 9.79 -5.25 16.29
C LEU A 68 8.33 -5.60 16.61
N ASP A 69 7.80 -6.69 16.05
CA ASP A 69 6.47 -7.21 16.35
C ASP A 69 6.33 -7.58 17.83
N ALA A 70 7.33 -8.30 18.37
CA ALA A 70 7.37 -8.68 19.78
C ALA A 70 7.50 -7.45 20.71
N GLN A 71 8.32 -6.47 20.31
CA GLN A 71 8.47 -5.22 21.06
C GLN A 71 7.16 -4.44 21.12
N LEU A 72 6.49 -4.23 19.99
CA LEU A 72 5.22 -3.53 19.94
C LEU A 72 4.15 -4.26 20.75
N ALA A 73 4.09 -5.60 20.66
CA ALA A 73 3.18 -6.42 21.46
C ALA A 73 3.38 -6.20 22.97
N ALA A 74 4.64 -6.18 23.44
CA ALA A 74 4.97 -5.97 24.84
C ALA A 74 4.62 -4.55 25.32
N GLN A 75 4.88 -3.53 24.49
CA GLN A 75 4.50 -2.15 24.79
C GLN A 75 2.98 -1.99 24.93
N LEU A 76 2.21 -2.56 23.99
CA LEU A 76 0.75 -2.51 24.04
C LEU A 76 0.19 -3.24 25.26
N GLU A 77 0.73 -4.41 25.61
CA GLU A 77 0.28 -5.12 26.82
C GLU A 77 0.58 -4.33 28.10
N SER A 78 1.71 -3.62 28.16
CA SER A 78 2.04 -2.77 29.32
C SER A 78 1.09 -1.57 29.51
N LEU A 79 0.40 -1.17 28.43
CA LEU A 79 -0.56 -0.06 28.40
C LEU A 79 -2.01 -0.54 28.41
N ARG A 80 -2.22 -1.84 28.61
CA ARG A 80 -3.54 -2.46 28.50
C ARG A 80 -4.56 -1.76 29.38
N GLY A 81 -5.63 -1.29 28.74
CA GLY A 81 -6.74 -0.57 29.39
C GLY A 81 -6.72 0.93 29.16
N ASP A 82 -5.60 1.51 28.73
CA ASP A 82 -5.49 2.90 28.31
C ASP A 82 -5.52 3.00 26.78
N THR A 83 -6.74 3.09 26.23
CA THR A 83 -6.95 3.05 24.77
C THR A 83 -6.29 4.21 24.05
N GLU A 84 -6.21 5.39 24.67
CA GLU A 84 -5.58 6.56 24.06
C GLU A 84 -4.06 6.32 23.94
N ARG A 85 -3.41 5.84 25.00
CA ARG A 85 -1.98 5.51 24.95
C ARG A 85 -1.64 4.35 24.04
N GLU A 86 -2.48 3.31 24.00
CA GLU A 86 -2.30 2.20 23.04
C GLU A 86 -2.41 2.70 21.59
N MET A 87 -3.33 3.63 21.32
CA MET A 87 -3.45 4.29 20.03
C MET A 87 -2.24 5.17 19.67
N ASP A 88 -1.70 5.89 20.64
CA ASP A 88 -0.51 6.72 20.45
C ASP A 88 0.74 5.88 20.19
N VAL A 89 0.94 4.78 20.93
CA VAL A 89 2.08 3.88 20.72
C VAL A 89 2.08 3.26 19.32
N LEU A 90 0.91 2.85 18.80
CA LEU A 90 0.81 2.36 17.41
C LEU A 90 1.29 3.40 16.39
N ARG A 91 0.93 4.68 16.60
CA ARG A 91 1.33 5.80 15.73
C ARG A 91 2.81 6.09 15.84
N GLN A 92 3.32 6.19 17.05
CA GLN A 92 4.73 6.46 17.31
C GLN A 92 5.62 5.36 16.73
N PHE A 93 5.23 4.09 16.91
CA PHE A 93 5.92 2.96 16.31
C PHE A 93 5.92 3.04 14.78
N GLN A 94 4.75 3.24 14.16
CA GLN A 94 4.63 3.38 12.71
C GLN A 94 5.49 4.55 12.20
N GLN A 95 5.55 5.64 12.95
CA GLN A 95 6.30 6.83 12.58
C GLN A 95 7.81 6.62 12.66
N ALA A 96 8.28 6.01 13.74
CA ALA A 96 9.68 5.67 13.93
C ALA A 96 10.18 4.73 12.82
N GLN A 97 9.43 3.66 12.54
CA GLN A 97 9.82 2.70 11.50
C GLN A 97 9.77 3.32 10.09
N THR A 98 8.78 4.17 9.82
CA THR A 98 8.74 4.93 8.56
C THR A 98 9.94 5.87 8.42
N PHE A 99 10.37 6.50 9.51
CA PHE A 99 11.54 7.37 9.53
C PHE A 99 12.85 6.61 9.32
N HIS A 100 13.02 5.44 9.93
CA HIS A 100 14.19 4.58 9.68
C HIS A 100 14.26 4.14 8.21
N LEU A 101 13.12 3.73 7.64
CA LEU A 101 13.03 3.39 6.21
C LEU A 101 13.37 4.59 5.31
N LEU A 102 12.88 5.79 5.67
CA LEU A 102 13.24 7.03 4.99
C LEU A 102 14.73 7.32 5.07
N ALA A 103 15.35 7.16 6.23
CA ALA A 103 16.78 7.42 6.39
C ALA A 103 17.62 6.47 5.52
N MET A 104 17.28 5.18 5.47
CA MET A 104 17.93 4.21 4.58
C MET A 104 17.73 4.53 3.10
N ASP A 105 16.52 4.91 2.70
CA ASP A 105 16.17 5.32 1.34
C ASP A 105 16.97 6.55 0.89
N LEU A 106 17.04 7.60 1.73
CA LEU A 106 17.82 8.81 1.44
C LEU A 106 19.33 8.57 1.39
N GLN A 107 19.85 7.51 2.02
CA GLN A 107 21.24 7.07 1.88
C GLN A 107 21.46 6.12 0.70
N GLY A 108 20.40 5.69 0.00
CA GLY A 108 20.49 4.74 -1.10
C GLY A 108 20.85 3.31 -0.67
N VAL A 109 20.54 2.95 0.58
CA VAL A 109 20.87 1.62 1.15
C VAL A 109 19.88 0.54 0.67
N LEU A 110 18.66 0.93 0.30
CA LEU A 110 17.61 0.01 -0.15
C LEU A 110 17.18 0.31 -1.60
N PRO A 111 17.05 -0.71 -2.47
CA PRO A 111 16.29 -0.58 -3.70
C PRO A 111 14.85 -0.18 -3.42
N LEU A 112 14.21 0.57 -4.33
CA LEU A 112 12.83 1.05 -4.16
C LEU A 112 11.83 -0.10 -3.94
N GLU A 113 12.02 -1.23 -4.62
CA GLU A 113 11.17 -2.40 -4.48
C GLU A 113 11.25 -2.99 -3.06
N LYS A 114 12.45 -3.02 -2.48
CA LYS A 114 12.66 -3.46 -1.10
C LYS A 114 12.13 -2.47 -0.08
N LEU A 115 12.22 -1.18 -0.35
CA LEU A 115 11.58 -0.15 0.46
C LEU A 115 10.05 -0.34 0.47
N SER A 116 9.43 -0.55 -0.68
CA SER A 116 7.99 -0.82 -0.78
C SER A 116 7.58 -2.12 -0.08
N ASP A 117 8.41 -3.17 -0.15
CA ASP A 117 8.23 -4.39 0.65
C ASP A 117 8.17 -4.06 2.15
N HIS A 118 9.18 -3.35 2.67
CA HIS A 118 9.25 -3.00 4.09
C HIS A 118 8.09 -2.09 4.54
N LEU A 119 7.71 -1.10 3.74
CA LEU A 119 6.54 -0.27 4.05
C LEU A 119 5.25 -1.10 4.09
N SER A 120 5.12 -2.12 3.25
CA SER A 120 3.99 -3.04 3.24
C SER A 120 4.00 -3.98 4.45
N ASP A 121 5.18 -4.50 4.83
CA ASP A 121 5.34 -5.32 6.03
C ASP A 121 5.01 -4.52 7.31
N LEU A 122 5.40 -3.24 7.37
CA LEU A 122 5.03 -2.34 8.46
C LEU A 122 3.51 -2.17 8.56
N ALA A 123 2.84 -1.92 7.43
CA ALA A 123 1.38 -1.78 7.40
C ALA A 123 0.68 -3.08 7.83
N ASP A 124 1.11 -4.24 7.32
CA ASP A 124 0.59 -5.55 7.71
C ASP A 124 0.75 -5.81 9.22
N LEU A 125 1.93 -5.54 9.78
CA LEU A 125 2.23 -5.68 11.20
C LEU A 125 1.32 -4.78 12.06
N VAL A 126 1.21 -3.50 11.71
CA VAL A 126 0.35 -2.55 12.44
C VAL A 126 -1.12 -2.98 12.36
N LEU A 127 -1.60 -3.43 11.19
CA LEU A 127 -2.97 -3.90 11.01
C LEU A 127 -3.28 -5.14 11.87
N ARG A 128 -2.32 -6.06 12.06
CA ARG A 128 -2.48 -7.21 12.98
C ARG A 128 -2.70 -6.74 14.42
N HIS A 129 -1.92 -5.77 14.89
CA HIS A 129 -2.07 -5.21 16.25
C HIS A 129 -3.37 -4.42 16.42
N VAL A 130 -3.73 -3.59 15.42
CA VAL A 130 -5.00 -2.85 15.43
C VAL A 130 -6.19 -3.80 15.50
N LEU A 131 -6.18 -4.88 14.71
CA LEU A 131 -7.24 -5.90 14.73
C LEU A 131 -7.36 -6.55 16.12
N ARG A 132 -6.25 -6.99 16.71
CA ARG A 132 -6.21 -7.59 18.05
C ARG A 132 -6.76 -6.61 19.10
N LEU A 133 -6.25 -5.38 19.12
CA LEU A 133 -6.68 -4.32 20.03
C LEU A 133 -8.19 -4.05 19.91
N CYS A 134 -8.72 -4.00 18.69
CA CYS A 134 -10.14 -3.77 18.45
C CYS A 134 -11.00 -4.94 18.92
N TRP A 135 -10.57 -6.17 18.63
CA TRP A 135 -11.29 -7.37 19.01
C TRP A 135 -11.30 -7.61 20.52
N ASP A 136 -10.16 -7.42 21.19
CA ASP A 136 -10.03 -7.63 22.63
C ASP A 136 -11.01 -6.76 23.42
N LYS A 137 -11.27 -5.55 22.93
CA LYS A 137 -12.16 -4.55 23.52
C LYS A 137 -13.58 -4.55 22.94
N LEU A 138 -13.87 -5.44 21.99
CA LEU A 138 -15.19 -5.48 21.36
C LEU A 138 -16.22 -6.05 22.36
N ARG A 139 -17.26 -5.27 22.66
CA ARG A 139 -18.40 -5.75 23.45
C ARG A 139 -19.18 -6.77 22.61
N GLN A 140 -19.75 -7.77 23.28
CA GLN A 140 -20.57 -8.81 22.64
C GLN A 140 -19.79 -9.69 21.65
N LYS A 141 -18.46 -9.80 21.77
CA LYS A 141 -17.72 -10.84 21.04
C LYS A 141 -18.17 -12.21 21.54
N HIS A 142 -18.48 -13.11 20.60
CA HIS A 142 -19.01 -14.45 20.87
C HIS A 142 -17.92 -15.53 20.91
N ARG A 143 -16.66 -15.16 20.69
CA ARG A 143 -15.50 -16.07 20.69
C ARG A 143 -14.22 -15.37 21.11
N GLU A 144 -13.22 -16.19 21.43
CA GLU A 144 -11.91 -15.70 21.87
C GLU A 144 -11.14 -15.03 20.73
N GLN A 145 -11.04 -15.68 19.57
CA GLN A 145 -10.36 -15.15 18.37
C GLN A 145 -11.36 -14.94 17.22
N PRO A 146 -11.28 -13.83 16.47
CA PRO A 146 -12.24 -13.54 15.41
C PRO A 146 -11.94 -14.37 14.16
N ARG A 147 -12.99 -14.89 13.50
CA ARG A 147 -12.86 -15.47 12.15
C ARG A 147 -12.98 -14.37 11.10
N PHE A 148 -11.99 -13.49 11.08
CA PHE A 148 -12.01 -12.23 10.34
C PHE A 148 -10.67 -12.02 9.63
N ALA A 149 -10.71 -11.48 8.42
CA ALA A 149 -9.55 -11.14 7.61
C ALA A 149 -9.64 -9.71 7.07
N ILE A 150 -8.51 -9.04 7.07
CA ILE A 150 -8.25 -7.78 6.37
C ILE A 150 -7.55 -8.14 5.06
N ILE A 151 -8.19 -7.78 3.95
CA ILE A 151 -7.67 -7.98 2.60
C ILE A 151 -7.17 -6.64 2.08
N ALA A 152 -5.91 -6.60 1.71
CA ALA A 152 -5.30 -5.43 1.11
C ALA A 152 -5.50 -5.43 -0.41
N TYR A 153 -5.90 -4.29 -0.96
CA TYR A 153 -5.98 -4.01 -2.39
C TYR A 153 -4.96 -2.94 -2.79
N GLY A 154 -4.97 -2.56 -4.07
CA GLY A 154 -4.18 -1.43 -4.57
C GLY A 154 -2.69 -1.56 -4.28
N LYS A 155 -2.10 -0.51 -3.71
CA LYS A 155 -0.65 -0.47 -3.45
C LYS A 155 -0.22 -1.41 -2.33
N LEU A 156 -0.95 -1.46 -1.22
CA LEU A 156 -0.65 -2.41 -0.13
C LEU A 156 -0.79 -3.85 -0.64
N GLY A 157 -1.85 -4.10 -1.41
CA GLY A 157 -2.13 -5.38 -2.02
C GLY A 157 -0.99 -5.85 -2.91
N GLY A 158 -0.49 -4.98 -3.79
CA GLY A 158 0.64 -5.29 -4.67
C GLY A 158 2.04 -5.14 -4.05
N ARG A 159 2.16 -4.90 -2.74
CA ARG A 159 3.43 -4.60 -2.03
C ARG A 159 4.21 -3.43 -2.64
N GLU A 160 3.49 -2.39 -3.04
CA GLU A 160 3.99 -1.21 -3.75
C GLU A 160 3.72 0.08 -2.98
N LEU A 161 3.66 0.02 -1.63
CA LEU A 161 3.50 1.20 -0.80
C LEU A 161 4.66 2.19 -0.97
N GLY A 162 4.32 3.47 -0.87
CA GLY A 162 5.24 4.58 -0.62
C GLY A 162 4.72 5.44 0.52
N TYR A 163 5.51 6.41 0.99
CA TYR A 163 5.26 7.15 2.24
C TYR A 163 3.89 7.85 2.37
N ALA A 164 3.31 8.30 1.26
CA ALA A 164 2.01 8.96 1.21
C ALA A 164 0.98 8.09 0.48
N SER A 165 0.87 6.83 0.86
CA SER A 165 -0.08 5.88 0.26
C SER A 165 -1.17 5.55 1.25
N ASP A 166 -2.40 5.55 0.75
CA ASP A 166 -3.56 5.10 1.51
C ASP A 166 -3.59 3.56 1.56
N LEU A 167 -4.32 3.02 2.53
CA LEU A 167 -4.56 1.59 2.65
C LEU A 167 -5.92 1.24 2.04
N ASP A 168 -5.90 0.62 0.88
CA ASP A 168 -7.10 0.06 0.24
C ASP A 168 -7.48 -1.26 0.95
N LEU A 169 -8.55 -1.28 1.74
CA LEU A 169 -8.90 -2.43 2.60
C LEU A 169 -10.32 -2.97 2.33
N VAL A 170 -10.44 -4.29 2.33
CA VAL A 170 -11.72 -5.02 2.34
C VAL A 170 -11.74 -5.97 3.53
N PHE A 171 -12.87 -6.04 4.22
CA PHE A 171 -13.03 -6.86 5.42
C PHE A 171 -13.91 -8.07 5.13
N LEU A 172 -13.40 -9.27 5.46
CA LEU A 172 -14.07 -10.54 5.24
C LEU A 172 -14.18 -11.34 6.53
N TYR A 173 -15.22 -12.15 6.67
CA TYR A 173 -15.35 -13.10 7.78
C TYR A 173 -15.86 -14.46 7.32
N ASP A 174 -15.67 -15.46 8.19
CA ASP A 174 -16.10 -16.84 7.97
C ASP A 174 -16.63 -17.45 9.27
N ASP A 175 -17.89 -17.18 9.54
CA ASP A 175 -18.51 -17.47 10.84
C ASP A 175 -20.01 -17.68 10.69
N GLU A 176 -20.50 -18.80 11.22
CA GLU A 176 -21.90 -19.23 11.14
C GLU A 176 -22.80 -18.62 12.23
N GLN A 177 -22.22 -17.88 13.18
CA GLN A 177 -22.98 -17.19 14.22
C GLN A 177 -24.03 -16.24 13.59
N THR A 178 -25.28 -16.31 14.06
CA THR A 178 -26.42 -15.58 13.46
C THR A 178 -26.20 -14.06 13.35
N ASP A 179 -25.54 -13.45 14.33
CA ASP A 179 -25.22 -12.02 14.38
C ASP A 179 -23.76 -11.69 13.97
N ALA A 180 -23.02 -12.66 13.40
CA ALA A 180 -21.63 -12.48 12.97
C ALA A 180 -21.44 -11.23 12.10
N GLY A 181 -22.30 -11.02 11.10
CA GLY A 181 -22.21 -9.84 10.22
C GLY A 181 -22.27 -8.52 10.99
N GLN A 182 -23.11 -8.41 12.02
CA GLN A 182 -23.21 -7.20 12.84
C GLN A 182 -22.00 -7.04 13.78
N ILE A 183 -21.52 -8.14 14.37
CA ILE A 183 -20.33 -8.14 15.22
C ILE A 183 -19.10 -7.71 14.41
N TYR A 184 -18.86 -8.32 13.25
CA TYR A 184 -17.70 -8.01 12.42
C TYR A 184 -17.82 -6.66 11.70
N ALA A 185 -19.03 -6.16 11.42
CA ALA A 185 -19.20 -4.79 10.95
C ALA A 185 -18.77 -3.77 12.01
N ARG A 186 -19.12 -3.98 13.29
CA ARG A 186 -18.66 -3.14 14.40
C ARG A 186 -17.15 -3.24 14.60
N LEU A 187 -16.56 -4.43 14.41
CA LEU A 187 -15.11 -4.62 14.42
C LEU A 187 -14.44 -3.80 13.32
N ALA A 188 -14.90 -3.93 12.06
CA ALA A 188 -14.38 -3.19 10.92
C ALA A 188 -14.50 -1.66 11.11
N GLN A 189 -15.61 -1.17 11.65
CA GLN A 189 -15.79 0.25 11.99
C GLN A 189 -14.76 0.74 13.02
N ARG A 190 -14.51 -0.06 14.07
CA ARG A 190 -13.50 0.27 15.10
C ARG A 190 -12.08 0.27 14.51
N ILE A 191 -11.74 -0.72 13.69
CA ILE A 191 -10.44 -0.77 12.99
C ILE A 191 -10.26 0.50 12.16
N ASN A 192 -11.24 0.84 11.33
CA ASN A 192 -11.20 2.04 10.52
C ASN A 192 -11.05 3.32 11.37
N THR A 193 -11.74 3.38 12.52
CA THR A 193 -11.65 4.51 13.46
C THR A 193 -10.24 4.63 14.08
N ILE A 194 -9.62 3.51 14.47
CA ILE A 194 -8.26 3.54 15.03
C ILE A 194 -7.25 3.99 13.98
N LEU A 195 -7.39 3.53 12.74
CA LEU A 195 -6.50 3.89 11.63
C LEU A 195 -6.62 5.39 11.27
N SER A 196 -7.84 5.89 11.12
CA SER A 196 -8.10 7.22 10.53
C SER A 196 -8.24 8.37 11.53
N SER A 197 -8.50 8.07 12.81
CA SER A 197 -8.65 9.13 13.83
C SER A 197 -7.35 9.86 14.11
N HIS A 198 -7.47 11.14 14.48
CA HIS A 198 -6.35 11.96 14.92
C HIS A 198 -6.23 11.91 16.44
N THR A 199 -5.01 11.69 16.90
CA THR A 199 -4.60 11.82 18.31
C THR A 199 -3.56 12.94 18.42
N VAL A 200 -3.01 13.15 19.62
CA VAL A 200 -1.84 14.03 19.79
C VAL A 200 -0.62 13.52 19.01
N ALA A 201 -0.53 12.21 18.76
CA ALA A 201 0.49 11.59 17.92
C ALA A 201 0.16 11.63 16.41
N GLY A 202 -0.95 12.26 16.00
CA GLY A 202 -1.37 12.36 14.61
C GLY A 202 -2.31 11.23 14.17
N ARG A 203 -2.31 10.91 12.88
CA ARG A 203 -3.11 9.83 12.27
C ARG A 203 -2.22 8.64 11.92
N LEU A 204 -2.75 7.43 12.02
CA LEU A 204 -1.99 6.20 11.76
C LEU A 204 -1.90 5.90 10.26
N TYR A 205 -3.05 5.79 9.57
CA TYR A 205 -3.11 5.65 8.10
C TYR A 205 -4.37 6.32 7.54
N GLU A 206 -4.29 6.74 6.27
CA GLU A 206 -5.49 6.92 5.44
C GLU A 206 -5.99 5.57 4.96
N THR A 207 -7.30 5.43 4.84
CA THR A 207 -7.96 4.17 4.48
C THR A 207 -8.96 4.42 3.37
N ASP A 208 -8.92 3.61 2.33
CA ASP A 208 -9.94 3.56 1.28
C ASP A 208 -10.66 2.21 1.33
N LEU A 209 -11.98 2.24 1.49
CA LEU A 209 -12.80 1.04 1.63
C LEU A 209 -13.71 0.82 0.40
N ARG A 210 -13.52 1.58 -0.68
CA ARG A 210 -14.43 1.62 -1.84
C ARG A 210 -14.35 0.39 -2.74
N LEU A 211 -13.30 -0.43 -2.62
CA LEU A 211 -13.13 -1.66 -3.42
C LEU A 211 -13.87 -2.88 -2.86
N ARG A 212 -14.65 -2.72 -1.79
CA ARG A 212 -15.52 -3.78 -1.26
C ARG A 212 -16.73 -4.02 -2.19
N PRO A 213 -17.38 -5.20 -2.13
CA PRO A 213 -18.58 -5.48 -2.92
C PRO A 213 -19.64 -4.36 -2.84
N ASN A 214 -20.14 -3.89 -3.98
CA ASN A 214 -21.06 -2.75 -4.12
C ASN A 214 -20.51 -1.38 -3.65
N GLY A 215 -19.19 -1.27 -3.45
CA GLY A 215 -18.50 -0.04 -3.07
C GLY A 215 -19.13 0.66 -1.86
N ASP A 216 -19.32 1.97 -1.95
CA ASP A 216 -19.85 2.78 -0.85
C ASP A 216 -21.27 2.41 -0.40
N SER A 217 -22.06 1.82 -1.31
CA SER A 217 -23.41 1.34 -1.01
C SER A 217 -23.43 -0.06 -0.40
N GLY A 218 -22.28 -0.75 -0.38
CA GLY A 218 -22.14 -2.09 0.16
C GLY A 218 -21.92 -2.15 1.66
N LEU A 219 -22.19 -3.31 2.24
CA LEU A 219 -21.84 -3.63 3.62
C LEU A 219 -20.34 -3.45 3.84
N LEU A 220 -19.97 -2.94 5.02
CA LEU A 220 -18.56 -2.73 5.38
C LEU A 220 -17.76 -4.04 5.46
N VAL A 221 -18.44 -5.13 5.80
CA VAL A 221 -17.88 -6.47 5.89
C VAL A 221 -18.76 -7.45 5.12
N SER A 222 -18.16 -8.45 4.48
CA SER A 222 -18.88 -9.54 3.81
C SER A 222 -18.44 -10.90 4.34
N SER A 223 -19.33 -11.89 4.33
CA SER A 223 -18.88 -13.27 4.51
C SER A 223 -18.07 -13.70 3.29
N LEU A 224 -17.17 -14.68 3.45
CA LEU A 224 -16.43 -15.26 2.31
C LEU A 224 -17.36 -15.79 1.22
N GLU A 225 -18.48 -16.40 1.61
CA GLU A 225 -19.47 -16.94 0.67
C GLU A 225 -20.15 -15.83 -0.14
N ALA A 226 -20.61 -14.77 0.53
CA ALA A 226 -21.21 -13.63 -0.13
C ALA A 226 -20.21 -12.91 -1.05
N PHE A 227 -18.96 -12.77 -0.61
CA PHE A 227 -17.88 -12.23 -1.44
C PHE A 227 -17.65 -13.09 -2.69
N ALA A 228 -17.56 -14.42 -2.53
CA ALA A 228 -17.35 -15.33 -3.65
C ALA A 228 -18.53 -15.30 -4.64
N ALA A 229 -19.76 -15.29 -4.16
CA ALA A 229 -20.96 -15.17 -5.00
C ALA A 229 -20.96 -13.84 -5.77
N TYR A 230 -20.71 -12.73 -5.07
CA TYR A 230 -20.61 -11.40 -5.69
C TYR A 230 -19.56 -11.36 -6.80
N GLN A 231 -18.35 -11.85 -6.53
CA GLN A 231 -17.25 -11.86 -7.48
C GLN A 231 -17.54 -12.72 -8.73
N ARG A 232 -18.34 -13.79 -8.60
CA ARG A 232 -18.73 -14.64 -9.75
C ARG A 232 -19.86 -14.05 -10.58
N GLU A 233 -20.86 -13.48 -9.92
CA GLU A 233 -22.16 -13.22 -10.54
C GLU A 233 -22.38 -11.73 -10.86
N ASN A 234 -21.75 -10.82 -10.12
CA ASN A 234 -22.10 -9.39 -10.14
C ASN A 234 -20.91 -8.47 -10.38
N ALA A 235 -19.69 -8.91 -10.08
CA ALA A 235 -18.51 -8.06 -10.19
C ALA A 235 -18.17 -7.72 -11.65
N TRP A 236 -17.79 -6.46 -11.86
CA TRP A 236 -17.33 -5.96 -13.16
C TRP A 236 -15.88 -6.40 -13.44
N VAL A 237 -15.45 -6.40 -14.71
CA VAL A 237 -14.06 -6.74 -15.07
C VAL A 237 -13.03 -5.87 -14.35
N TRP A 238 -13.32 -4.58 -14.12
CA TRP A 238 -12.40 -3.70 -13.39
C TRP A 238 -12.25 -4.09 -11.92
N GLU A 239 -13.26 -4.69 -11.30
CA GLU A 239 -13.15 -5.24 -9.94
C GLU A 239 -12.26 -6.48 -9.94
N HIS A 240 -12.36 -7.32 -10.98
CA HIS A 240 -11.42 -8.43 -11.16
C HIS A 240 -9.99 -7.93 -11.46
N GLN A 241 -9.82 -6.81 -12.17
CA GLN A 241 -8.52 -6.16 -12.34
C GLN A 241 -7.95 -5.74 -10.98
N ALA A 242 -8.75 -5.09 -10.13
CA ALA A 242 -8.33 -4.73 -8.77
C ALA A 242 -8.00 -5.97 -7.92
N LEU A 243 -8.77 -7.06 -8.08
CA LEU A 243 -8.59 -8.34 -7.39
C LEU A 243 -7.26 -9.03 -7.75
N THR A 244 -6.66 -8.76 -8.91
CA THR A 244 -5.32 -9.30 -9.26
C THR A 244 -4.25 -8.90 -8.26
N ARG A 245 -4.38 -7.70 -7.67
CA ARG A 245 -3.47 -7.15 -6.66
C ARG A 245 -3.91 -7.42 -5.24
N ALA A 246 -5.08 -8.01 -5.03
CA ALA A 246 -5.58 -8.25 -3.70
C ALA A 246 -4.80 -9.37 -3.00
N ARG A 247 -4.58 -9.24 -1.69
CA ARG A 247 -3.99 -10.30 -0.87
C ARG A 247 -4.49 -10.26 0.56
N PHE A 248 -4.45 -11.41 1.24
CA PHE A 248 -4.51 -11.45 2.69
C PHE A 248 -3.39 -10.59 3.31
N CYS A 249 -3.75 -9.78 4.31
CA CYS A 249 -2.84 -8.85 4.99
C CYS A 249 -2.78 -9.12 6.51
N ALA A 250 -3.93 -9.23 7.18
CA ALA A 250 -3.99 -9.47 8.62
C ALA A 250 -5.26 -10.23 9.02
N GLY A 251 -5.21 -10.97 10.14
CA GLY A 251 -6.36 -11.67 10.72
C GLY A 251 -6.20 -13.19 10.79
N ASP A 252 -7.33 -13.89 10.76
CA ASP A 252 -7.35 -15.35 10.84
C ASP A 252 -6.79 -15.96 9.54
N ALA A 253 -5.73 -16.76 9.69
CA ALA A 253 -5.00 -17.35 8.57
C ALA A 253 -5.85 -18.35 7.76
N VAL A 254 -6.86 -18.99 8.37
CA VAL A 254 -7.76 -19.92 7.67
C VAL A 254 -8.73 -19.13 6.78
N VAL A 255 -9.28 -18.01 7.28
CA VAL A 255 -10.08 -17.09 6.46
C VAL A 255 -9.24 -16.51 5.32
N GLY A 256 -8.00 -16.11 5.61
CA GLY A 256 -7.04 -15.65 4.60
C GLY A 256 -6.75 -16.69 3.51
N ALA A 257 -6.48 -17.94 3.89
CA ALA A 257 -6.25 -19.03 2.94
C ALA A 257 -7.47 -19.31 2.06
N ARG A 258 -8.68 -19.29 2.63
CA ARG A 258 -9.93 -19.43 1.86
C ARG A 258 -10.14 -18.25 0.90
N PHE A 259 -9.82 -17.03 1.32
CA PHE A 259 -9.84 -15.87 0.42
C PHE A 259 -8.91 -16.07 -0.78
N GLU A 260 -7.66 -16.51 -0.58
CA GLU A 260 -6.71 -16.72 -1.69
C GLU A 260 -7.19 -17.81 -2.66
N GLN A 261 -7.84 -18.86 -2.16
CA GLN A 261 -8.49 -19.87 -2.99
C GLN A 261 -9.62 -19.28 -3.83
N ILE A 262 -10.50 -18.47 -3.23
CA ILE A 262 -11.57 -17.77 -3.94
C ILE A 262 -10.97 -16.83 -4.99
N ARG A 263 -10.00 -15.99 -4.60
CA ARG A 263 -9.31 -15.05 -5.49
C ARG A 263 -8.75 -15.77 -6.71
N THR A 264 -7.99 -16.84 -6.51
CA THR A 264 -7.41 -17.64 -7.60
C THR A 264 -8.51 -18.21 -8.50
N ALA A 265 -9.57 -18.78 -7.94
CA ALA A 265 -10.69 -19.31 -8.72
C ALA A 265 -11.40 -18.25 -9.58
N ILE A 266 -11.57 -17.02 -9.06
CA ILE A 266 -12.15 -15.89 -9.81
C ILE A 266 -11.22 -15.45 -10.94
N LEU A 267 -9.92 -15.32 -10.67
CA LEU A 267 -8.95 -14.92 -11.68
C LEU A 267 -8.84 -15.96 -12.81
N CYS A 268 -8.98 -17.24 -12.49
CA CYS A 268 -8.98 -18.35 -13.46
C CYS A 268 -10.33 -18.62 -14.16
N LEU A 269 -11.34 -17.75 -14.02
CA LEU A 269 -12.59 -17.89 -14.77
C LEU A 269 -12.32 -17.75 -16.28
N PRO A 270 -12.95 -18.59 -17.14
CA PRO A 270 -12.85 -18.43 -18.59
C PRO A 270 -13.53 -17.11 -19.01
N ARG A 271 -12.89 -16.38 -19.93
CA ARG A 271 -13.37 -15.08 -20.40
C ARG A 271 -13.38 -15.01 -21.93
N ASP A 272 -14.37 -14.33 -22.48
CA ASP A 272 -14.33 -13.91 -23.88
C ASP A 272 -13.24 -12.85 -24.06
N MET A 273 -12.21 -13.19 -24.84
CA MET A 273 -11.02 -12.36 -24.98
C MET A 273 -11.33 -10.99 -25.61
N GLN A 274 -12.24 -10.92 -26.58
CA GLN A 274 -12.58 -9.66 -27.23
C GLN A 274 -13.34 -8.73 -26.29
N ARG A 275 -14.26 -9.29 -25.49
CA ARG A 275 -14.99 -8.56 -24.46
C ARG A 275 -14.05 -8.06 -23.36
N LEU A 276 -13.15 -8.91 -22.87
CA LEU A 276 -12.16 -8.53 -21.86
C LEU A 276 -11.30 -7.35 -22.33
N ARG A 277 -10.75 -7.42 -23.55
CA ARG A 277 -9.97 -6.30 -24.14
C ARG A 277 -10.76 -5.00 -24.16
N ARG A 278 -11.99 -5.04 -24.68
CA ARG A 278 -12.85 -3.84 -24.77
C ARG A 278 -13.13 -3.23 -23.40
N GLU A 279 -13.49 -4.05 -22.40
CA GLU A 279 -13.80 -3.56 -21.06
C GLU A 279 -12.57 -2.96 -20.34
N VAL A 280 -11.38 -3.54 -20.53
CA VAL A 280 -10.12 -3.01 -20.00
C VAL A 280 -9.78 -1.65 -20.63
N ILE A 281 -9.90 -1.52 -21.96
CA ILE A 281 -9.67 -0.26 -22.68
C ILE A 281 -10.66 0.82 -22.26
N GLU A 282 -11.95 0.48 -22.19
CA GLU A 282 -13.00 1.43 -21.80
C GLU A 282 -12.76 1.94 -20.38
N MET A 283 -12.42 1.04 -19.45
CA MET A 283 -12.07 1.42 -18.08
C MET A 283 -10.82 2.29 -18.03
N ARG A 284 -9.79 1.96 -18.82
CA ARG A 284 -8.56 2.78 -18.89
C ARG A 284 -8.85 4.19 -19.38
N ARG A 285 -9.72 4.33 -20.38
CA ARG A 285 -10.16 5.62 -20.92
C ARG A 285 -10.91 6.43 -19.86
N LYS A 286 -11.90 5.82 -19.19
CA LYS A 286 -12.60 6.47 -18.06
C LYS A 286 -11.65 6.95 -16.96
N MET A 287 -10.63 6.14 -16.61
CA MET A 287 -9.62 6.53 -15.63
C MET A 287 -8.75 7.71 -16.11
N HIS A 288 -8.40 7.74 -17.39
CA HIS A 288 -7.67 8.86 -18.00
C HIS A 288 -8.49 10.15 -17.93
N ASP A 289 -9.76 10.07 -18.36
CA ASP A 289 -10.68 11.22 -18.42
C ASP A 289 -10.94 11.80 -17.02
N GLY A 290 -10.88 10.98 -15.96
CA GLY A 290 -10.95 11.43 -14.57
C GLY A 290 -9.68 12.09 -14.03
N HIS A 291 -8.55 12.00 -14.74
CA HIS A 291 -7.26 12.58 -14.36
C HIS A 291 -6.61 13.33 -15.54
N PRO A 292 -7.28 14.34 -16.11
CA PRO A 292 -6.77 15.00 -17.31
C PRO A 292 -5.47 15.76 -17.01
N ASN A 293 -4.49 15.58 -17.89
CA ASN A 293 -3.26 16.36 -17.88
C ASN A 293 -3.33 17.49 -18.91
N HIS A 294 -3.59 18.71 -18.43
CA HIS A 294 -3.63 19.92 -19.28
C HIS A 294 -2.28 20.63 -19.42
N SER A 295 -1.21 20.09 -18.83
CA SER A 295 0.13 20.68 -18.93
C SER A 295 0.91 20.14 -20.13
N ALA A 296 1.98 20.83 -20.52
CA ALA A 296 2.90 20.34 -21.54
C ALA A 296 3.85 19.24 -21.03
N LEU A 297 3.79 18.91 -19.73
CA LEU A 297 4.61 17.87 -19.10
C LEU A 297 3.95 16.50 -19.25
N PHE A 298 4.74 15.43 -19.14
CA PHE A 298 4.26 14.05 -19.12
C PHE A 298 3.91 13.62 -17.68
N ASP A 299 2.66 13.20 -17.46
CA ASP A 299 2.20 12.60 -16.22
C ASP A 299 2.60 11.12 -16.17
N ILE A 300 3.58 10.82 -15.32
CA ILE A 300 4.20 9.49 -15.24
C ILE A 300 3.22 8.39 -14.86
N LYS A 301 2.06 8.73 -14.28
CA LYS A 301 1.06 7.77 -13.82
C LYS A 301 -0.05 7.60 -14.85
N HIS A 302 -0.69 8.68 -15.27
CA HIS A 302 -1.98 8.62 -15.98
C HIS A 302 -1.91 8.88 -17.49
N ASP A 303 -0.82 9.44 -18.02
CA ASP A 303 -0.68 9.63 -19.47
C ASP A 303 -0.37 8.31 -20.19
N ARG A 304 -0.58 8.28 -21.51
CA ARG A 304 -0.30 7.12 -22.36
C ARG A 304 1.19 6.75 -22.27
N GLY A 305 1.48 5.47 -22.04
CA GLY A 305 2.81 4.96 -21.76
C GLY A 305 3.25 5.10 -20.30
N GLY A 306 2.40 5.66 -19.43
CA GLY A 306 2.65 5.80 -17.99
C GLY A 306 2.45 4.48 -17.22
N MET A 307 2.65 4.56 -15.90
CA MET A 307 2.58 3.38 -15.02
C MET A 307 1.21 2.68 -15.05
N VAL A 308 0.11 3.43 -15.18
CA VAL A 308 -1.23 2.84 -15.21
C VAL A 308 -1.44 1.97 -16.45
N ASP A 309 -0.86 2.33 -17.61
CA ASP A 309 -0.92 1.48 -18.81
C ASP A 309 -0.25 0.13 -18.55
N ILE A 310 0.91 0.15 -17.88
CA ILE A 310 1.67 -1.07 -17.53
C ILE A 310 0.86 -1.93 -16.55
N GLU A 311 0.27 -1.32 -15.52
CA GLU A 311 -0.58 -2.03 -14.55
C GLU A 311 -1.79 -2.67 -15.24
N PHE A 312 -2.45 -1.96 -16.15
CA PHE A 312 -3.60 -2.47 -16.90
C PHE A 312 -3.21 -3.62 -17.85
N MET A 313 -2.05 -3.54 -18.52
CA MET A 313 -1.56 -4.65 -19.35
C MET A 313 -1.27 -5.90 -18.53
N VAL A 314 -0.64 -5.75 -17.36
CA VAL A 314 -0.37 -6.87 -16.46
C VAL A 314 -1.68 -7.48 -15.96
N GLN A 315 -2.63 -6.67 -15.52
CA GLN A 315 -3.95 -7.13 -15.08
C GLN A 315 -4.70 -7.85 -16.21
N PHE A 316 -4.65 -7.31 -17.43
CA PHE A 316 -5.20 -7.96 -18.61
C PHE A 316 -4.58 -9.33 -18.84
N LEU A 317 -3.25 -9.44 -18.83
CA LEU A 317 -2.53 -10.70 -19.00
C LEU A 317 -2.95 -11.74 -17.96
N VAL A 318 -3.08 -11.35 -16.69
CA VAL A 318 -3.57 -12.24 -15.64
C VAL A 318 -5.00 -12.71 -15.94
N LEU A 319 -5.94 -11.80 -16.19
CA LEU A 319 -7.35 -12.18 -16.42
C LEU A 319 -7.56 -12.97 -17.71
N ALA A 320 -6.74 -12.73 -18.72
CA ALA A 320 -6.79 -13.37 -20.03
C ALA A 320 -6.22 -14.80 -19.99
N HIS A 321 -5.17 -15.04 -19.20
CA HIS A 321 -4.36 -16.25 -19.31
C HIS A 321 -4.26 -17.09 -18.02
N ALA A 322 -4.71 -16.60 -16.87
CA ALA A 322 -4.76 -17.38 -15.63
C ALA A 322 -5.56 -18.71 -15.71
N PRO A 323 -6.62 -18.87 -16.54
CA PRO A 323 -7.26 -20.17 -16.71
C PRO A 323 -6.32 -21.26 -17.23
N GLU A 324 -5.35 -20.90 -18.07
CA GLU A 324 -4.33 -21.81 -18.64
C GLU A 324 -3.05 -21.82 -17.80
N TYR A 325 -2.68 -20.67 -17.23
CA TYR A 325 -1.46 -20.46 -16.47
C TYR A 325 -1.76 -19.91 -15.06
N PRO A 326 -2.23 -20.74 -14.11
CA PRO A 326 -2.61 -20.30 -12.77
C PRO A 326 -1.51 -19.59 -11.99
N GLN A 327 -0.24 -19.84 -12.30
CA GLN A 327 0.90 -19.12 -11.69
C GLN A 327 0.84 -17.59 -11.91
N LEU A 328 0.10 -17.10 -12.90
CA LEU A 328 -0.15 -15.67 -13.10
C LEU A 328 -1.02 -15.04 -11.99
N THR A 329 -1.73 -15.84 -11.19
CA THR A 329 -2.48 -15.32 -10.05
C THR A 329 -1.59 -15.01 -8.86
N ASN A 330 -0.31 -15.39 -8.88
CA ASN A 330 0.65 -15.06 -7.83
C ASN A 330 0.88 -13.54 -7.79
N ASN A 331 0.51 -12.91 -6.68
CA ASN A 331 0.59 -11.47 -6.49
C ASN A 331 2.02 -11.03 -6.08
N TYR A 332 2.97 -11.18 -7.00
CA TYR A 332 4.39 -10.82 -6.80
C TYR A 332 4.79 -9.48 -7.48
N GLY A 333 3.80 -8.66 -7.82
CA GLY A 333 4.00 -7.34 -8.41
C GLY A 333 4.20 -7.35 -9.94
N ASN A 334 4.12 -6.16 -10.52
CA ASN A 334 4.08 -5.98 -11.98
C ASN A 334 5.33 -6.51 -12.69
N LEU A 335 6.50 -6.31 -12.08
CA LEU A 335 7.78 -6.72 -12.66
C LEU A 335 7.91 -8.24 -12.81
N TRP A 336 7.48 -8.98 -11.78
CA TRP A 336 7.48 -10.44 -11.80
C TRP A 336 6.45 -10.99 -12.79
N LEU A 337 5.26 -10.38 -12.86
CA LEU A 337 4.21 -10.80 -13.79
C LEU A 337 4.60 -10.53 -15.25
N LEU A 338 5.26 -9.41 -15.55
CA LEU A 338 5.80 -9.14 -16.89
C LEU A 338 6.86 -10.17 -17.31
N GLN A 339 7.74 -10.55 -16.37
CA GLN A 339 8.73 -11.59 -16.63
C GLN A 339 8.05 -12.95 -16.86
N THR A 340 7.12 -13.33 -16.00
CA THR A 340 6.38 -14.59 -16.09
C THR A 340 5.59 -14.69 -17.39
N ALA A 341 4.90 -13.62 -17.80
CA ALA A 341 4.18 -13.58 -19.07
C ALA A 341 5.12 -13.80 -20.27
N SER A 342 6.36 -13.31 -20.19
CA SER A 342 7.36 -13.55 -21.24
C SER A 342 7.87 -14.98 -21.25
N GLU A 343 8.15 -15.56 -20.08
CA GLU A 343 8.59 -16.96 -19.95
C GLU A 343 7.55 -17.96 -20.46
N LEU A 344 6.27 -17.58 -20.37
CA LEU A 344 5.13 -18.33 -20.92
C LEU A 344 4.85 -18.05 -22.41
N GLY A 345 5.64 -17.17 -23.05
CA GLY A 345 5.45 -16.82 -24.46
C GLY A 345 4.22 -15.97 -24.76
N LEU A 346 3.61 -15.36 -23.74
CA LEU A 346 2.44 -14.48 -23.90
C LEU A 346 2.83 -13.10 -24.43
N ILE A 347 4.06 -12.67 -24.17
CA ILE A 347 4.68 -11.45 -24.69
C ILE A 347 6.12 -11.71 -25.09
N ASP A 348 6.62 -10.94 -26.08
CA ASP A 348 8.01 -11.03 -26.51
C ASP A 348 9.00 -10.65 -25.39
N ALA A 349 10.14 -11.35 -25.34
CA ALA A 349 11.16 -11.16 -24.31
C ALA A 349 11.82 -9.79 -24.34
N GLN A 350 11.98 -9.19 -25.52
CA GLN A 350 12.52 -7.84 -25.64
C GLN A 350 11.49 -6.80 -25.18
N SER A 351 10.21 -6.98 -25.51
CA SER A 351 9.13 -6.13 -25.00
C SER A 351 9.04 -6.19 -23.47
N SER A 352 9.06 -7.39 -22.88
CA SER A 352 9.05 -7.57 -21.42
C SER A 352 10.22 -6.85 -20.73
N LYS A 353 11.46 -7.06 -21.20
CA LYS A 353 12.64 -6.38 -20.64
C LYS A 353 12.56 -4.87 -20.74
N SER A 354 12.09 -4.34 -21.87
CA SER A 354 11.99 -2.90 -22.10
C SER A 354 10.94 -2.27 -21.19
N VAL A 355 9.74 -2.85 -21.12
CA VAL A 355 8.65 -2.36 -20.25
C VAL A 355 8.99 -2.50 -18.77
N HIS A 356 9.69 -3.57 -18.38
CA HIS A 356 10.21 -3.74 -17.03
C HIS A 356 11.15 -2.57 -16.64
N ALA A 357 12.13 -2.24 -17.50
CA ALA A 357 13.05 -1.14 -17.23
C ALA A 357 12.33 0.21 -17.14
N ILE A 358 11.37 0.47 -18.03
CA ILE A 358 10.56 1.69 -18.02
C ILE A 358 9.72 1.78 -16.74
N TYR A 359 9.06 0.71 -16.32
CA TYR A 359 8.27 0.71 -15.08
C TYR A 359 9.13 1.07 -13.86
N ARG A 360 10.32 0.48 -13.73
CA ARG A 360 11.27 0.79 -12.66
C ARG A 360 11.69 2.26 -12.66
N GLU A 361 11.98 2.80 -13.84
CA GLU A 361 12.38 4.20 -13.99
C GLU A 361 11.24 5.17 -13.65
N LEU A 362 10.03 4.93 -14.14
CA LEU A 362 8.85 5.72 -13.80
C LEU A 362 8.56 5.69 -12.30
N ARG A 363 8.69 4.52 -11.65
CA ARG A 363 8.56 4.36 -10.21
C ARG A 363 9.64 5.14 -9.44
N ARG A 364 10.89 5.08 -9.90
CA ARG A 364 12.01 5.83 -9.31
C ARG A 364 11.77 7.34 -9.40
N LEU A 365 11.35 7.84 -10.56
CA LEU A 365 11.02 9.26 -10.74
C LEU A 365 9.83 9.68 -9.89
N GLN A 366 8.76 8.87 -9.83
CA GLN A 366 7.61 9.14 -8.96
C GLN A 366 8.05 9.29 -7.50
N HIS A 367 8.88 8.36 -7.03
CA HIS A 367 9.39 8.35 -5.67
C HIS A 367 10.19 9.62 -5.36
N GLN A 368 11.12 10.01 -6.24
CA GLN A 368 11.93 11.22 -6.08
C GLN A 368 11.11 12.51 -6.07
N LEU A 369 10.09 12.60 -6.93
CA LEU A 369 9.17 13.73 -6.98
C LEU A 369 8.35 13.82 -5.70
N ARG A 370 7.83 12.68 -5.21
CA ARG A 370 7.08 12.60 -3.94
C ARG A 370 7.93 12.94 -2.72
N LEU A 371 9.19 12.52 -2.67
CA LEU A 371 10.14 12.91 -1.62
C LEU A 371 10.40 14.43 -1.58
N ASN A 372 10.07 15.14 -2.66
CA ASN A 372 10.14 16.60 -2.75
C ASN A 372 8.76 17.26 -2.75
N ASN A 373 7.72 16.57 -2.26
CA ASN A 373 6.33 17.03 -2.19
C ASN A 373 5.74 17.49 -3.54
N GLN A 374 6.22 16.92 -4.65
CA GLN A 374 5.70 17.24 -5.98
C GLN A 374 4.59 16.26 -6.35
N THR A 375 3.37 16.80 -6.38
CA THR A 375 2.15 16.11 -6.83
C THR A 375 1.27 17.08 -7.60
N PRO A 376 0.73 16.72 -8.79
CA PRO A 376 0.94 15.48 -9.53
C PRO A 376 2.40 15.32 -10.00
N CYS A 377 2.87 14.08 -10.13
CA CYS A 377 4.25 13.79 -10.52
C CYS A 377 4.38 13.86 -12.04
N ARG A 378 4.97 14.94 -12.55
CA ARG A 378 5.12 15.18 -13.99
C ARG A 378 6.58 15.49 -14.33
N ILE A 379 6.99 15.07 -15.52
CA ILE A 379 8.36 15.22 -16.03
C ILE A 379 8.34 15.82 -17.44
N ASP A 380 9.50 16.25 -17.93
CA ASP A 380 9.59 16.74 -19.31
C ASP A 380 9.26 15.61 -20.31
N PRO A 381 8.51 15.91 -21.39
CA PRO A 381 8.24 14.92 -22.42
C PRO A 381 9.54 14.34 -23.01
N GLY A 382 9.59 13.02 -23.19
CA GLY A 382 10.76 12.32 -23.72
C GLY A 382 11.90 12.10 -22.72
N GLN A 383 11.79 12.57 -21.47
CA GLN A 383 12.75 12.22 -20.42
C GLN A 383 12.83 10.71 -20.19
N VAL A 384 11.70 10.00 -20.34
CA VAL A 384 11.62 8.54 -20.41
C VAL A 384 11.00 8.17 -21.75
N ASP A 385 11.68 7.34 -22.54
CA ASP A 385 11.13 6.79 -23.77
C ASP A 385 10.13 5.66 -23.45
N THR A 386 8.84 5.98 -23.56
CA THR A 386 7.73 5.05 -23.27
C THR A 386 7.21 4.33 -24.50
N VAL A 387 7.88 4.42 -25.66
CA VAL A 387 7.43 3.79 -26.92
C VAL A 387 7.25 2.28 -26.79
N ALA A 388 8.10 1.60 -26.01
CA ALA A 388 7.93 0.17 -25.78
C ALA A 388 6.64 -0.17 -25.00
N VAL A 389 6.21 0.70 -24.09
CA VAL A 389 4.95 0.54 -23.34
C VAL A 389 3.76 0.69 -24.28
N THR A 390 3.75 1.73 -25.10
CA THR A 390 2.64 1.99 -26.04
C THR A 390 2.57 0.93 -27.13
N ARG A 391 3.71 0.41 -27.58
CA ARG A 391 3.77 -0.72 -28.51
C ARG A 391 3.18 -1.99 -27.91
N LEU A 392 3.60 -2.36 -26.69
CA LEU A 392 3.06 -3.55 -26.03
C LEU A 392 1.56 -3.40 -25.76
N TRP A 393 1.10 -2.19 -25.41
CA TRP A 393 -0.32 -1.89 -25.26
C TRP A 393 -1.08 -2.18 -26.55
N GLN A 394 -0.60 -1.67 -27.69
CA GLN A 394 -1.18 -1.92 -29.01
C GLN A 394 -1.18 -3.41 -29.37
N GLU A 395 -0.12 -4.15 -29.07
CA GLU A 395 -0.01 -5.60 -29.32
C GLU A 395 -1.03 -6.41 -28.50
N LEU A 396 -1.23 -6.06 -27.23
CA LEU A 396 -2.12 -6.80 -26.33
C LEU A 396 -3.60 -6.42 -26.50
N LEU A 397 -3.87 -5.13 -26.71
CA LEU A 397 -5.21 -4.54 -26.59
C LEU A 397 -5.76 -4.00 -27.93
N GLY A 398 -4.90 -3.71 -28.91
CA GLY A 398 -5.32 -3.32 -30.26
C GLY A 398 -5.59 -1.83 -30.49
N GLU A 399 -5.18 -0.93 -29.57
CA GLU A 399 -5.29 0.56 -29.67
C GLU A 399 -3.96 1.31 -29.45
#